data_AF-A0A7C5YSE8-F1
#
_entry.id   AF-A0A7C5YSE8-F1
#
_cell.length_a   1.000
_cell.length_b   1.000
_cell.length_c   1.000
_cell.angle_alpha   90.00
_cell.angle_beta   90.00
_cell.angle_gamma   90.00
#
_symmetry.space_group_name_H-M   'P 1'
#
loop_
_entity.id
_entity.type
_entity.pdbx_description
1 polymer ?
#
loop_
_entity_poly.entity_id
_entity_poly.type
_entity_poly.pdbx_seq_one_letter_code
_entity_poly.pdbx_strand_id
1 'polypeptide(L)'
;MNFQQIKLDIADVFIFIGVWVNRIVYWVLSNQEVRRNKYLSHQHRGGIEYQIGITHKNISEFDKYHVNPSEIGKRVIKKGKPP
;
A
#
# COMPACT_ATOMS: atom_id res chain seq x y z
N MET A 1 -14.68 4.04 6.80
CA MET A 1 -13.82 4.39 5.66
C MET A 1 -12.41 4.36 6.19
N ASN A 2 -11.53 3.51 5.66
CA ASN A 2 -10.18 3.34 6.20
C ASN A 2 -9.20 4.13 5.33
N PHE A 3 -8.66 5.21 5.88
CA PHE A 3 -7.55 5.94 5.29
C PHE A 3 -6.27 5.51 5.98
N GLN A 4 -5.34 4.96 5.20
CA GLN A 4 -4.02 4.62 5.72
C GLN A 4 -3.11 5.82 5.48
N GLN A 5 -2.63 6.44 6.55
CA GLN A 5 -1.62 7.50 6.47
C GLN A 5 -0.31 6.90 5.98
N ILE A 6 0.34 7.56 5.03
CA ILE A 6 1.59 7.09 4.43
C ILE A 6 2.56 8.26 4.25
N LYS A 7 3.85 7.98 4.49
CA LYS A 7 4.94 8.92 4.26
C LYS A 7 5.78 8.42 3.09
N LEU A 8 5.61 9.05 1.92
CA LEU A 8 6.23 8.61 0.66
C LEU A 8 7.72 8.93 0.56
N ASP A 9 8.26 9.77 1.44
CA ASP A 9 9.66 10.19 1.36
C ASP A 9 10.59 9.40 2.28
N ILE A 10 10.05 8.43 3.03
CA ILE A 10 10.81 7.67 4.03
C ILE A 10 10.76 6.14 3.84
N ALA A 11 10.04 5.65 2.82
CA ALA A 11 9.83 4.23 2.62
C ALA A 11 9.86 3.84 1.14
N ASP A 12 10.65 2.83 0.77
CA ASP A 12 10.74 2.31 -0.59
C ASP A 12 9.60 1.34 -0.93
N VAL A 13 9.05 0.67 0.08
CA VAL A 13 8.01 -0.36 -0.05
C VAL A 13 7.00 -0.23 1.08
N PHE A 14 5.73 -0.45 0.75
CA PHE A 14 4.62 -0.48 1.68
C PHE A 14 4.01 -1.88 1.70
N ILE A 15 3.80 -2.42 2.90
CA ILE A 15 3.10 -3.68 3.10
C ILE A 15 1.77 -3.36 3.78
N PHE A 16 0.66 -3.59 3.09
CA PHE A 16 -0.66 -3.49 3.68
C PHE A 16 -1.11 -4.86 4.15
N ILE A 17 -1.69 -4.90 5.35
CA ILE A 17 -2.18 -6.12 5.98
C ILE A 17 -3.66 -5.92 6.28
N GLY A 18 -4.49 -6.73 5.64
CA GLY A 18 -5.92 -6.80 5.90
C GLY A 18 -6.21 -7.99 6.78
N VAL A 19 -6.83 -7.76 7.93
CA VAL A 19 -7.15 -8.80 8.91
C VAL A 19 -8.66 -8.96 9.00
N TRP A 20 -9.13 -10.19 8.80
CA TRP A 20 -10.49 -10.64 9.03
C TRP A 20 -10.46 -11.83 10.01
N VAL A 21 -11.59 -12.15 10.61
CA VAL A 21 -11.73 -13.25 11.59
C VAL A 21 -11.19 -14.59 11.05
N ASN A 22 -11.33 -14.83 9.74
CA ASN A 22 -10.97 -16.09 9.09
C ASN A 22 -9.79 -15.98 8.11
N ARG A 23 -9.22 -14.78 7.89
CA ARG A 23 -8.11 -14.61 6.94
C ARG A 23 -7.24 -13.41 7.22
N ILE A 24 -5.97 -13.51 6.86
CA ILE A 24 -5.04 -12.38 6.76
C ILE A 24 -4.60 -12.27 5.30
N VAL A 25 -4.67 -11.06 4.75
CA VAL A 25 -4.35 -10.77 3.35
C VAL A 25 -3.23 -9.72 3.30
N TYR A 26 -2.26 -9.92 2.41
CA TYR A 26 -1.09 -9.06 2.29
C TYR A 26 -1.02 -8.44 0.90
N TRP A 27 -0.73 -7.15 0.85
CA TRP A 27 -0.40 -6.44 -0.38
C TRP A 27 0.97 -5.78 -0.24
N VAL A 28 1.81 -5.91 -1.27
CA VAL A 28 3.13 -5.27 -1.28
C VAL A 28 3.21 -4.32 -2.47
N LEU A 29 3.44 -3.04 -2.17
CA LEU A 29 3.49 -1.94 -3.13
C LEU A 29 4.86 -1.27 -3.08
N SER A 30 5.44 -0.93 -4.22
CA SER A 30 6.62 -0.05 -4.26
C SER A 30 6.19 1.40 -4.04
N ASN A 31 7.13 2.23 -3.61
CA ASN A 31 6.90 3.67 -3.45
C ASN A 31 6.30 4.30 -4.71
N GLN A 32 6.84 3.95 -5.88
CA GLN A 32 6.37 4.47 -7.16
C GLN A 32 4.93 4.02 -7.48
N GLU A 33 4.55 2.79 -7.14
CA GLU A 33 3.17 2.32 -7.31
C GLU A 33 2.21 3.06 -6.40
N VAL A 34 2.62 3.39 -5.17
CA VAL A 34 1.82 4.20 -4.27
C VAL A 34 1.71 5.64 -4.78
N ARG A 35 2.81 6.26 -5.23
CA ARG A 35 2.83 7.61 -5.84
C ARG A 35 1.90 7.74 -7.05
N ARG A 36 1.77 6.67 -7.85
CA ARG A 36 0.92 6.63 -9.04
C ARG A 36 -0.49 6.10 -8.77
N ASN A 37 -0.83 5.77 -7.53
CA ASN A 37 -2.13 5.21 -7.20
C ASN A 37 -3.22 6.28 -7.26
N LYS A 38 -4.29 6.04 -8.01
CA LYS A 38 -5.41 6.99 -8.17
C LYS A 38 -6.17 7.32 -6.87
N TYR A 39 -6.00 6.49 -5.83
CA TYR A 39 -6.60 6.69 -4.51
C TYR A 39 -5.68 7.41 -3.52
N LEU A 40 -4.49 7.79 -3.96
CA LEU A 40 -3.58 8.63 -3.19
C LEU A 40 -4.14 10.05 -3.11
N SER A 41 -4.15 10.63 -1.91
CA SER A 41 -4.54 12.01 -1.66
C SER A 41 -3.70 12.60 -0.53
N HIS A 42 -3.71 13.93 -0.40
CA HIS A 42 -3.11 14.61 0.75
C HIS A 42 -4.01 14.48 1.97
N GLN A 43 -3.42 14.24 3.14
CA GLN A 43 -4.19 14.05 4.37
C GLN A 43 -4.62 15.37 5.04
N HIS A 44 -3.84 16.44 4.86
CA HIS A 44 -4.14 17.79 5.36
C HIS A 44 -3.97 18.83 4.24
N ARG A 45 -4.73 19.92 4.26
CA ARG A 45 -4.54 21.05 3.32
C ARG A 45 -3.16 21.67 3.59
N GLY A 46 -2.15 21.28 2.80
CA GLY A 46 -0.81 21.88 2.80
C GLY A 46 0.32 21.02 3.39
N GLY A 47 0.07 19.76 3.77
CA GLY A 47 1.10 18.88 4.33
C GLY A 47 1.80 17.97 3.30
N ILE A 48 2.97 17.47 3.64
CA ILE A 48 3.75 16.42 2.91
C ILE A 48 3.21 15.01 3.20
N GLU A 49 2.16 14.91 4.03
CA GLU A 49 1.57 13.66 4.47
C GLU A 49 0.47 13.21 3.52
N TYR A 50 0.59 11.96 3.08
CA TYR A 50 -0.33 11.36 2.13
C TYR A 50 -1.22 10.35 2.84
N GLN A 51 -2.32 10.02 2.19
CA GLN A 51 -3.19 8.92 2.58
C GLN A 51 -3.66 8.16 1.35
N ILE A 52 -3.93 6.87 1.52
CA ILE A 52 -4.58 6.05 0.51
C ILE A 52 -5.94 5.57 1.02
N GLY A 53 -6.99 5.87 0.27
CA GLY A 53 -8.36 5.49 0.61
C GLY A 53 -8.69 4.07 0.15
N ILE A 54 -8.86 3.14 1.09
CA ILE A 54 -9.27 1.76 0.79
C ILE A 54 -10.67 1.51 1.39
N THR A 55 -11.56 1.02 0.54
CA THR A 55 -12.99 0.79 0.83
C THR A 55 -13.43 -0.54 0.24
N HIS A 56 -14.60 -1.03 0.63
CA HIS A 56 -15.19 -2.23 0.04
C HIS A 56 -15.42 -2.10 -1.48
N LYS A 57 -15.52 -0.88 -2.02
CA LYS A 57 -15.78 -0.64 -3.45
C LYS A 57 -14.53 -0.73 -4.33
N ASN A 58 -13.35 -0.51 -3.76
CA ASN A 58 -12.09 -0.47 -4.52
C ASN A 58 -11.03 -1.46 -4.05
N ILE A 59 -11.25 -2.20 -2.96
CA ILE A 59 -10.24 -3.12 -2.42
C ILE A 59 -9.79 -4.18 -3.43
N SER A 60 -10.67 -4.65 -4.31
CA SER A 60 -10.32 -5.60 -5.37
C SER A 60 -9.32 -5.04 -6.39
N GLU A 61 -9.26 -3.71 -6.57
CA GLU A 61 -8.24 -3.09 -7.44
C GLU A 61 -6.82 -3.23 -6.87
N PHE A 62 -6.69 -3.54 -5.58
CA PHE A 62 -5.42 -3.81 -4.93
C PHE A 62 -4.96 -5.25 -5.12
N ASP A 63 -5.79 -6.17 -5.63
CA ASP A 63 -5.44 -7.59 -5.78
C ASP A 63 -4.21 -7.83 -6.66
N LYS A 64 -3.89 -6.90 -7.58
CA LYS A 64 -2.63 -6.91 -8.35
C LYS A 64 -1.36 -6.81 -7.49
N TYR A 65 -1.49 -6.33 -6.25
CA TYR A 65 -0.41 -6.24 -5.27
C TYR A 65 -0.40 -7.40 -4.28
N HIS A 66 -1.36 -8.32 -4.38
CA HIS A 66 -1.50 -9.45 -3.47
C HIS A 66 -0.23 -10.32 -3.46
N VAL A 67 0.10 -10.84 -2.28
CA VAL A 67 1.28 -11.67 -2.08
C VAL A 67 0.98 -12.75 -1.05
N ASN A 68 1.49 -13.95 -1.30
CA ASN A 68 1.45 -15.01 -0.30
C ASN A 68 2.40 -14.67 0.87
N PRO A 69 2.08 -15.05 2.11
CA PRO A 69 2.90 -14.71 3.28
C PRO A 69 4.38 -15.11 3.13
N SER A 70 4.64 -16.29 2.57
CA SER A 70 5.99 -16.82 2.31
C SER A 70 6.79 -16.04 1.26
N GLU A 71 6.13 -15.17 0.48
CA GLU A 71 6.73 -14.40 -0.60
C GLU A 71 6.95 -12.92 -0.28
N ILE A 72 6.47 -12.45 0.88
CA ILE A 72 6.54 -11.02 1.27
C ILE A 72 7.98 -10.52 1.18
N GLY A 73 8.94 -11.19 1.82
CA GLY A 73 10.34 -10.76 1.81
C GLY A 73 10.94 -10.68 0.40
N LYS A 74 10.69 -11.69 -0.45
CA LYS A 74 11.12 -11.68 -1.86
C LYS A 74 10.50 -10.52 -2.62
N ARG A 75 9.22 -10.21 -2.38
CA ARG A 75 8.52 -9.11 -3.05
C ARG A 75 9.02 -7.75 -2.60
N VAL A 76 9.33 -7.58 -1.32
CA VAL A 76 9.94 -6.36 -0.77
C VAL A 76 11.29 -6.10 -1.44
N ILE A 77 12.19 -7.08 -1.47
CA ILE A 77 13.51 -6.94 -2.12
C ILE A 77 13.35 -6.60 -3.62
N LYS A 78 12.38 -7.22 -4.31
CA LYS A 78 12.10 -6.94 -5.72
C LYS A 78 11.59 -5.50 -5.95
N LYS A 79 10.71 -5.00 -5.07
CA LYS A 79 10.03 -3.70 -5.22
C LYS A 79 10.79 -2.53 -4.63
N GLY A 80 11.69 -2.77 -3.68
CA GLY A 80 12.49 -1.74 -3.02
C GLY A 80 13.79 -1.40 -3.73
N LYS A 81 14.00 -1.88 -4.96
CA LYS A 81 15.15 -1.45 -5.76
C LYS A 81 14.93 0.01 -6.18
N PRO A 82 15.88 0.92 -5.91
CA PRO A 82 15.81 2.29 -6.43
C PRO A 82 15.78 2.27 -7.96
N PRO A 83 15.19 3.30 -8.60
CA PRO A 83 15.19 3.44 -10.05
C PRO A 83 16.60 3.47 -10.65
#